data_AF-A0A0M1P2S0-F1
#
_entry.id   AF-A0A0M1P2S0-F1
#
_cell.length_a   1.000
_cell.length_b   1.000
_cell.length_c   1.000
_cell.angle_alpha   90.00
_cell.angle_beta   90.00
_cell.angle_gamma   90.00
#
_symmetry.space_group_name_H-M   'P 1'
#
loop_
_entity.id
_entity.type
_entity.pdbx_description
1 polymer ?
#
loop_
_entity_poly.entity_id
_entity_poly.type
_entity_poly.pdbx_seq_one_letter_code
_entity_poly.pdbx_strand_id
1 'polypeptide(L)' 'MSKVYTKEFVQRVDAVFNEILGYYEERDGNLDDEDRPAVKCPRCGEDTKFYGCVWNYNKHIHLYCEKCGCSIRQ' A
#
# COMPACT_ATOMS: atom_id res chain seq x y z
N MET A 1 -8.95 -17.05 16.36
CA MET A 1 -7.53 -17.35 16.03
C MET A 1 -6.88 -16.06 15.55
N SER A 2 -5.92 -15.52 16.29
CA SER A 2 -5.08 -14.41 15.84
C SER A 2 -4.25 -14.89 14.65
N LYS A 3 -4.28 -14.19 13.51
CA LYS A 3 -3.40 -14.48 12.38
C LYS A 3 -1.99 -14.06 12.78
N VAL A 4 -1.09 -15.02 13.01
CA VAL A 4 0.32 -14.74 13.21
C VAL A 4 0.93 -14.47 11.83
N TYR A 5 1.31 -13.22 11.58
CA TYR A 5 2.02 -12.84 10.35
C TYR A 5 3.51 -13.17 10.49
N THR A 6 4.11 -13.68 9.41
CA THR A 6 5.55 -13.93 9.39
C THR A 6 6.31 -12.60 9.35
N LYS A 7 7.52 -12.57 9.91
CA LYS A 7 8.41 -11.40 9.86
C LYS A 7 8.62 -10.91 8.42
N GLU A 8 8.77 -11.83 7.48
CA GLU A 8 8.93 -11.53 6.05
C GLU A 8 7.69 -10.87 5.44
N PHE A 9 6.48 -11.25 5.88
CA PHE A 9 5.27 -10.59 5.40
C PHE A 9 5.19 -9.16 5.91
N VAL A 10 5.49 -8.93 7.19
CA VAL A 10 5.53 -7.58 7.78
C VAL A 10 6.54 -6.70 7.04
N GLN A 11 7.74 -7.21 6.76
CA GLN A 11 8.75 -6.47 6.00
C GLN A 11 8.29 -6.10 4.58
N ARG A 12 7.56 -6.99 3.89
CA ARG A 12 6.98 -6.69 2.58
C ARG A 12 5.89 -5.63 2.66
N VAL A 13 5.06 -5.68 3.71
CA VAL A 13 4.04 -4.65 3.96
C VAL A 13 4.71 -3.29 4.21
N ASP A 14 5.70 -3.23 5.08
CA ASP A 14 6.43 -2.00 5.39
C ASP A 14 7.11 -1.41 4.15
N ALA A 15 7.71 -2.26 3.31
CA ALA A 15 8.33 -1.82 2.05
C ALA A 15 7.31 -1.17 1.10
N VAL A 16 6.15 -1.80 0.92
CA VAL A 16 5.07 -1.28 0.06
C VAL A 16 4.47 0.01 0.64
N PHE A 17 4.34 0.11 1.97
CA PHE A 17 3.86 1.34 2.61
C PHE A 17 4.84 2.49 2.43
N ASN A 18 6.14 2.25 2.59
CA ASN A 18 7.16 3.28 2.32
C ASN A 18 7.18 3.71 0.84
N GLU A 19 7.01 2.76 -0.08
CA GLU A 19 6.88 3.06 -1.51
C GLU A 19 5.66 3.98 -1.79
N ILE A 20 4.50 3.63 -1.25
CA ILE A 20 3.29 4.44 -1.38
C ILE A 20 3.50 5.83 -0.78
N LEU A 21 4.07 5.94 0.42
CA LEU A 21 4.37 7.24 1.03
C LEU A 21 5.29 8.09 0.16
N GLY A 22 6.32 7.48 -0.44
CA GLY A 22 7.20 8.16 -1.39
C GLY A 22 6.43 8.79 -2.55
N TYR A 23 5.48 8.06 -3.15
CA TYR A 23 4.66 8.62 -4.25
C TYR A 23 3.81 9.82 -3.83
N TYR A 24 3.25 9.80 -2.62
CA TYR A 24 2.51 10.93 -2.06
C TYR A 24 3.45 12.10 -1.70
N GLU A 25 4.62 11.83 -1.12
CA GLU A 25 5.62 12.84 -0.77
C GLU A 25 6.13 13.60 -1.99
N GLU A 26 6.43 12.89 -3.08
CA GLU A 26 6.87 13.50 -4.34
C GLU A 26 5.85 14.45 -4.97
N ARG A 27 4.57 14.30 -4.63
CA ARG A 27 3.46 15.04 -5.24
C ARG A 27 2.70 15.92 -4.25
N ASP A 28 3.27 16.14 -3.06
CA ASP A 28 2.64 16.88 -1.96
C ASP A 28 1.20 16.42 -1.68
N GLY A 29 0.99 15.12 -1.70
CA GLY A 29 -0.31 14.49 -1.45
C GLY A 29 -1.22 14.34 -2.66
N ASN A 30 -0.90 14.95 -3.80
CA ASN A 30 -1.74 14.96 -4.98
C ASN A 30 -1.43 13.76 -5.88
N LEU A 31 -2.09 12.63 -5.60
CA LEU A 31 -1.93 11.40 -6.39
C LEU A 31 -3.25 11.00 -7.07
N ASP A 32 -3.45 11.54 -8.27
CA ASP A 32 -4.61 11.26 -9.11
C ASP A 32 -4.65 9.81 -9.58
N ASP A 33 -5.86 9.31 -9.86
CA ASP A 33 -6.07 7.91 -10.25
C ASP A 33 -5.40 7.54 -11.60
N GLU A 34 -5.33 8.48 -12.55
CA GLU A 34 -4.75 8.25 -13.87
C GLU A 34 -3.23 8.02 -13.82
N ASP A 35 -2.52 8.82 -13.01
CA ASP A 35 -1.07 8.80 -12.89
C ASP A 35 -0.55 7.93 -11.74
N ARG A 36 -1.44 7.25 -11.01
CA ARG A 36 -1.08 6.42 -9.86
C ARG A 36 -0.12 5.29 -10.27
N PRO A 37 1.11 5.24 -9.71
CA PRO A 37 2.02 4.12 -9.96
C PRO A 37 1.47 2.82 -9.38
N ALA A 38 1.78 1.70 -10.03
CA ALA A 38 1.43 0.40 -9.47
C ALA A 38 2.45 -0.01 -8.40
N VAL A 39 1.97 -0.67 -7.35
CA VAL A 39 2.81 -1.30 -6.32
C VAL A 39 2.59 -2.81 -6.31
N LYS A 40 3.59 -3.56 -5.84
CA LYS A 40 3.50 -5.01 -5.73
C LYS A 40 2.68 -5.40 -4.50
N CYS A 41 1.69 -6.28 -4.67
CA CYS A 41 0.95 -6.83 -3.54
C CYS A 41 1.88 -7.66 -2.64
N PRO A 42 1.98 -7.37 -1.34
CA PRO A 42 2.89 -8.11 -0.44
C PRO A 42 2.47 -9.56 -0.22
N ARG A 43 1.25 -9.95 -0.62
CA ARG A 43 0.73 -11.32 -0.53
C ARG A 43 1.02 -12.15 -1.78
N CYS A 44 0.61 -11.69 -2.97
CA CYS A 44 0.67 -12.46 -4.20
C CYS A 44 1.72 -11.96 -5.22
N GLY A 45 2.35 -10.81 -4.98
CA GLY A 45 3.36 -10.24 -5.88
C GLY A 45 2.79 -9.60 -7.16
N GLU A 46 1.48 -9.67 -7.39
CA GLU A 46 0.82 -9.01 -8.51
C GLU A 46 0.74 -7.49 -8.30
N ASP A 47 0.71 -6.75 -9.40
CA ASP A 47 0.57 -5.29 -9.38
C ASP A 47 -0.84 -4.85 -8.96
N THR A 48 -0.91 -3.77 -8.20
CA THR A 48 -2.16 -3.07 -7.86
C THR A 48 -1.94 -1.56 -7.83
N LYS A 49 -2.94 -0.82 -8.31
CA LYS A 49 -3.06 0.64 -8.13
C LYS A 49 -4.11 1.01 -7.07
N PHE A 50 -4.72 0.03 -6.43
CA PHE A 50 -5.81 0.24 -5.47
C PHE A 50 -5.22 0.48 -4.09
N TYR A 51 -4.68 1.68 -3.90
CA TYR A 51 -4.23 2.15 -2.60
C TYR A 51 -4.54 3.64 -2.43
N GLY A 52 -4.60 4.07 -1.17
CA GLY A 52 -4.83 5.45 -0.78
C GLY A 52 -4.04 5.81 0.46
N CYS A 53 -3.73 7.09 0.62
CA CYS A 53 -3.11 7.64 1.81
C CYS A 53 -3.96 8.78 2.37
N VAL A 54 -4.22 8.79 3.67
CA VAL A 54 -4.90 9.91 4.35
C VAL A 54 -3.91 11.05 4.57
N TRP A 55 -3.43 11.64 3.48
CA TRP A 55 -2.29 12.56 3.45
C TRP A 55 -2.42 13.75 4.41
N ASN A 56 -3.58 14.41 4.40
CA ASN A 56 -3.84 15.64 5.16
C ASN A 56 -4.11 15.42 6.67
N TYR A 57 -4.05 14.19 7.16
CA TYR A 57 -4.27 13.87 8.59
C TYR A 57 -3.10 13.10 9.19
N ASN A 58 -3.11 11.77 9.06
CA ASN A 58 -2.19 10.87 9.74
C ASN A 58 -1.35 10.05 8.77
N LYS A 59 -1.45 10.34 7.46
CA LYS A 59 -0.76 9.64 6.38
C LYS A 59 -0.99 8.12 6.41
N HIS A 60 -2.16 7.70 6.91
CA HIS A 60 -2.49 6.29 7.02
C HIS A 60 -2.75 5.69 5.65
N ILE A 61 -2.17 4.52 5.39
CA ILE A 61 -2.22 3.88 4.08
C ILE A 61 -3.20 2.73 4.09
N HIS A 62 -4.06 2.68 3.09
CA HIS A 62 -4.89 1.52 2.77
C HIS A 62 -4.46 0.97 1.43
N LEU A 63 -4.29 -0.35 1.34
CA LEU A 63 -4.03 -1.06 0.09
C LEU A 63 -4.99 -2.23 -0.07
N TYR A 64 -5.48 -2.37 -1.29
CA TYR A 64 -6.29 -3.49 -1.76
C TYR A 64 -5.63 -4.11 -3.00
N CYS A 65 -5.67 -5.43 -3.09
CA CYS A 65 -5.24 -6.17 -4.27
C CYS A 65 -6.44 -6.91 -4.86
N GLU A 66 -6.87 -6.51 -6.05
CA GLU A 66 -8.00 -7.12 -6.75
C GLU A 66 -7.73 -8.57 -7.17
N LYS A 67 -6.45 -8.97 -7.31
CA LYS A 67 -6.07 -10.31 -7.77
C LYS A 67 -6.19 -11.39 -6.69
N CYS A 68 -5.86 -11.06 -5.44
CA CYS A 68 -5.86 -12.03 -4.34
C CYS A 68 -6.75 -11.65 -3.14
N GLY A 69 -7.48 -10.52 -3.25
CA GLY A 69 -8.32 -9.98 -2.18
C GLY A 69 -7.55 -9.55 -0.93
N CYS A 70 -6.23 -9.35 -1.04
CA CYS A 70 -5.44 -8.85 0.08
C CYS A 70 -5.89 -7.42 0.39
N SER A 71 -6.25 -7.17 1.64
CA SER A 71 -6.56 -5.83 2.15
C SER A 71 -5.72 -5.62 3.39
N ILE A 72 -4.88 -4.59 3.35
CA ILE A 72 -4.00 -4.20 4.44
C ILE A 72 -4.12 -2.71 4.68
N ARG A 73 -3.96 -2.34 5.95
CA ARG A 73 -3.97 -0.96 6.41
C ARG A 73 -2.93 -0.82 7.51
N GLN A 74 -2.41 0.39 7.67
CA GLN A 74 -1.53 0.72 8.78
C GLN A 74 -2.29 0.82 10.11
#